data_AF-G1PGT2-F1
#
_entry.id   AF-G1PGT2-F1
#
_cell.length_a   1.000
_cell.length_b   1.000
_cell.length_c   1.000
_cell.angle_alpha   90.00
_cell.angle_beta   90.00
_cell.angle_gamma   90.00
#
_symmetry.space_group_name_H-M   'P 1'
#
loop_
_entity.id
_entity.type
_entity.pdbx_description
1 polymer ?
#
loop_
_entity_poly.entity_id
_entity_poly.type
_entity_poly.pdbx_seq_one_letter_code
_entity_poly.pdbx_strand_id
1 'polypeptide(L)'
;MRRSSSRSTLRGQRGFSETDLKLEMVPQEALRRTLFPLGGLTKDFVKKIAAENRLHHVLQKKESMGICFVGKRNFEKFILQYLQPRPGQFISIEDGTVLGTHRGWFLYTLGQRAKIGGLREPWYVVEKDGAKGDVFV
;
A
#
# COMPACT_ATOMS: atom_id res chain seq x y z
N MET A 1 38.51 21.90 -10.64
CA MET A 1 38.28 20.60 -9.99
C MET A 1 37.11 20.73 -9.00
N ARG A 2 35.85 20.54 -9.42
CA ARG A 2 34.67 20.47 -8.53
C ARG A 2 33.85 19.28 -8.98
N ARG A 3 34.03 18.12 -8.35
CA ARG A 3 33.19 16.93 -8.59
C ARG A 3 31.85 17.18 -7.91
N SER A 4 30.83 17.57 -8.68
CA SER A 4 29.44 17.55 -8.24
C SER A 4 29.02 16.09 -8.08
N SER A 5 29.14 15.56 -6.87
CA SER A 5 28.55 14.27 -6.53
C SER A 5 27.03 14.44 -6.48
N SER A 6 26.39 14.16 -7.62
CA SER A 6 24.97 13.86 -7.69
C SER A 6 24.74 12.59 -6.88
N ARG A 7 24.30 12.73 -5.62
CA ARG A 7 23.86 11.59 -4.81
C ARG A 7 22.47 11.16 -5.32
N SER A 8 22.41 10.51 -6.47
CA SER A 8 21.22 9.78 -6.93
C SER A 8 20.77 8.81 -5.84
N THR A 9 19.48 8.54 -5.73
CA THR A 9 18.91 7.51 -4.83
C THR A 9 19.73 6.23 -4.98
N LEU A 10 20.59 5.96 -4.00
CA LEU A 10 21.42 4.77 -4.00
C LEU A 10 20.49 3.61 -3.73
N ARG A 11 20.22 2.80 -4.76
CA ARG A 11 19.49 1.54 -4.62
C ARG A 11 20.07 0.77 -3.44
N GLY A 12 19.20 0.19 -2.61
CA GLY A 12 19.63 -0.73 -1.57
C GLY A 12 20.55 -1.81 -2.16
N GLN A 13 21.43 -2.41 -1.34
CA GLN A 13 22.44 -3.39 -1.80
C GLN A 13 21.87 -4.59 -2.60
N ARG A 14 20.54 -4.79 -2.60
CA ARG A 14 19.82 -5.70 -3.49
C ARG A 14 18.71 -4.95 -4.24
N GLY A 15 18.92 -4.65 -5.52
CA GLY A 15 17.85 -4.30 -6.46
C GLY A 15 16.94 -3.14 -6.00
N PHE A 16 15.74 -3.08 -6.60
CA PHE A 16 14.70 -2.14 -6.17
C PHE A 16 14.08 -2.66 -4.86
N SER A 17 14.13 -1.86 -3.79
CA SER A 17 13.51 -2.21 -2.50
C SER A 17 12.19 -1.45 -2.28
N GLU A 18 11.32 -1.93 -1.37
CA GLU A 18 10.07 -1.24 -1.00
C GLU A 18 10.31 0.19 -0.46
N THR A 19 11.49 0.45 0.10
CA THR A 19 11.88 1.77 0.59
C THR A 19 12.18 2.71 -0.56
N ASP A 20 12.79 2.21 -1.65
CA ASP A 20 13.11 2.99 -2.84
C ASP A 20 11.81 3.47 -3.53
N LEU A 21 10.79 2.59 -3.62
CA LEU A 21 9.48 2.95 -4.16
C LEU A 21 8.79 4.07 -3.36
N LYS A 22 8.96 4.12 -2.04
CA LYS A 22 8.33 5.13 -1.18
C LYS A 22 8.99 6.50 -1.27
N LEU A 23 10.26 6.56 -1.67
CA LEU A 23 11.05 7.80 -1.68
C LEU A 23 11.11 8.47 -3.05
N GLU A 24 10.51 7.87 -4.08
CA GLU A 24 10.57 8.38 -5.46
C GLU A 24 10.07 9.82 -5.60
N MET A 25 9.05 10.20 -4.82
CA MET A 25 8.46 11.55 -4.86
C MET A 25 9.18 12.57 -3.96
N VAL A 26 10.27 12.19 -3.27
CA VAL A 26 10.98 13.08 -2.35
C VAL A 26 11.95 13.97 -3.13
N PRO A 27 11.87 15.32 -2.99
CA PRO A 27 12.79 16.21 -3.67
C PRO A 27 14.26 15.96 -3.31
N GLN A 28 15.13 16.08 -4.31
CA GLN A 28 16.53 15.77 -4.15
C GLN A 28 17.24 16.62 -3.09
N GLU A 29 16.83 17.88 -2.90
CA GLU A 29 17.39 18.74 -1.85
C GLU A 29 17.10 18.22 -0.43
N ALA A 30 15.95 17.59 -0.22
CA ALA A 30 15.63 16.94 1.05
C ALA A 30 16.46 15.66 1.25
N LEU A 31 16.62 14.84 0.20
CA LEU A 31 17.44 13.63 0.24
C LEU A 31 18.91 13.92 0.55
N ARG A 32 19.46 15.04 0.07
CA ARG A 32 20.84 15.47 0.37
C ARG A 32 21.10 15.71 1.85
N ARG A 33 20.04 16.02 2.62
CA ARG A 33 20.10 16.30 4.06
C ARG A 33 19.61 15.12 4.92
N THR A 34 19.35 13.97 4.30
CA THR A 34 18.81 12.79 4.97
C THR A 34 19.86 11.68 5.05
N LEU A 35 19.92 10.98 6.18
CA LEU A 35 20.77 9.80 6.38
C LEU A 35 19.90 8.55 6.52
N PHE A 36 20.29 7.49 5.82
CA PHE A 36 19.65 6.18 5.88
C PHE A 36 20.62 5.15 6.50
N PRO A 37 20.82 5.16 7.83
CA PRO A 37 21.84 4.34 8.51
C PRO A 37 21.61 2.83 8.36
N LEU A 38 20.37 2.43 8.06
CA LEU A 38 19.99 1.03 7.87
C LEU A 38 19.90 0.62 6.40
N GLY A 39 20.14 1.54 5.44
CA GLY A 39 19.87 1.29 4.01
C GLY A 39 20.71 0.18 3.38
N GLY A 40 21.88 -0.13 3.95
CA GLY A 40 22.74 -1.23 3.50
C GLY A 40 22.61 -2.52 4.30
N LEU A 41 21.76 -2.56 5.33
CA LEU A 41 21.67 -3.69 6.26
C LEU A 41 20.43 -4.53 5.98
N THR A 42 20.55 -5.85 6.14
CA THR A 42 19.37 -6.72 6.13
C THR A 42 18.60 -6.58 7.43
N LYS A 43 17.30 -6.80 7.35
CA LYS A 43 16.40 -6.73 8.50
C LYS A 43 16.82 -7.66 9.65
N ASP A 44 17.27 -8.86 9.32
CA ASP A 44 17.74 -9.82 10.32
C ASP A 44 19.03 -9.36 11.00
N PHE A 45 19.93 -8.73 10.23
CA PHE A 45 21.14 -8.13 10.79
C PHE A 45 20.82 -6.95 11.70
N VAL A 46 19.86 -6.09 11.32
CA VAL A 46 19.36 -5.00 12.18
C VAL A 46 18.76 -5.55 13.48
N LYS A 47 18.00 -6.65 13.42
CA LYS A 47 17.47 -7.31 14.62
C LYS A 47 18.56 -7.88 15.51
N LYS A 48 19.64 -8.44 14.93
CA LYS A 48 20.81 -8.90 15.69
C LYS A 48 21.49 -7.75 16.43
N ILE A 49 21.75 -6.64 15.75
CA ILE A 49 22.31 -5.42 16.37
C ILE A 49 21.42 -4.95 17.53
N ALA A 50 20.10 -4.93 17.33
CA ALA A 50 19.16 -4.54 18.38
C ALA A 50 19.22 -5.48 19.60
N ALA A 51 19.36 -6.79 19.39
CA ALA A 51 19.51 -7.77 20.48
C ALA A 51 20.81 -7.54 21.27
N GLU A 52 21.94 -7.33 20.57
CA GLU A 52 23.24 -7.07 21.18
C GLU A 52 23.25 -5.79 22.03
N ASN A 53 22.48 -4.78 21.61
CA ASN A 53 22.34 -3.49 22.31
C ASN A 53 21.22 -3.48 23.36
N ARG A 54 20.72 -4.65 23.78
CA ARG A 54 19.67 -4.81 24.81
C ARG A 54 18.34 -4.13 24.45
N LEU A 55 18.04 -3.93 23.15
CA LEU A 55 16.79 -3.36 22.64
C LEU A 55 15.70 -4.43 22.43
N HIS A 56 15.55 -5.36 23.37
CA HIS A 56 14.65 -6.51 23.24
C HIS A 56 13.17 -6.13 23.05
N HIS A 57 12.75 -4.98 23.60
CA HIS A 57 11.39 -4.46 23.43
C HIS A 57 11.05 -4.13 21.97
N VAL A 58 12.04 -3.72 21.16
CA VAL A 58 11.85 -3.43 19.73
C VAL A 58 11.65 -4.73 18.94
N LEU A 59 12.33 -5.82 19.34
CA LEU A 59 12.23 -7.11 18.67
C LEU A 59 10.85 -7.76 18.84
N GLN A 60 10.20 -7.52 19.98
CA GLN A 60 8.85 -7.98 20.27
C GLN A 60 7.76 -7.14 19.59
N LYS A 61 8.11 -5.92 19.15
CA LYS A 61 7.15 -5.00 18.54
C LYS A 61 6.82 -5.46 17.12
N LYS A 62 5.52 -5.68 16.88
CA LYS A 62 5.01 -6.01 15.55
C LYS A 62 5.21 -4.86 14.55
N GLU A 63 5.34 -5.31 13.31
CA GLU A 63 5.17 -4.56 12.06
C GLU A 63 4.12 -3.46 12.13
N SER A 64 4.48 -2.21 11.86
CA SER A 64 3.44 -1.24 11.46
C SER A 64 3.05 -1.56 10.02
N MET A 65 1.80 -1.99 9.84
CA MET A 65 1.21 -2.36 8.56
C MET A 65 0.07 -1.40 8.23
N GLY A 66 -0.13 -1.09 6.95
CA GLY A 66 -1.18 -0.18 6.48
C GLY A 66 -0.67 1.25 6.27
N ILE A 67 -1.61 2.20 6.26
CA ILE A 67 -1.34 3.61 5.98
C ILE A 67 -0.62 4.25 7.17
N CYS A 68 0.48 4.96 6.89
CA CYS A 68 1.22 5.71 7.90
C CYS A 68 0.27 6.67 8.66
N PHE A 69 0.44 6.77 9.98
CA PHE A 69 -0.32 7.66 10.88
C PHE A 69 -1.81 7.33 11.10
N VAL A 70 -2.43 6.43 10.33
CA VAL A 70 -3.83 5.99 10.54
C VAL A 70 -3.94 4.86 11.57
N GLY A 71 -2.88 4.03 11.67
CA GLY A 71 -2.86 2.84 12.52
C GLY A 71 -3.66 1.66 11.96
N LYS A 72 -3.89 0.64 12.79
CA LYS A 72 -4.62 -0.58 12.39
C LYS A 72 -6.12 -0.35 12.46
N ARG A 73 -6.74 -0.03 11.32
CA ARG A 73 -8.19 0.16 11.19
C ARG A 73 -8.71 -0.58 9.96
N ASN A 74 -10.01 -0.92 9.97
CA ASN A 74 -10.68 -1.40 8.77
C ASN A 74 -10.75 -0.24 7.76
N PHE A 75 -10.15 -0.44 6.57
CA PHE A 75 -10.01 0.59 5.55
C PHE A 75 -11.36 1.14 5.07
N GLU A 76 -12.34 0.27 4.82
CA GLU A 76 -13.69 0.69 4.41
C GLU A 76 -14.34 1.61 5.45
N LYS A 77 -14.35 1.19 6.73
CA LYS A 77 -14.89 2.02 7.82
C LYS A 77 -14.15 3.35 7.96
N PHE A 78 -12.84 3.38 7.70
CA PHE A 78 -12.05 4.60 7.76
C PHE A 78 -12.41 5.58 6.65
N ILE A 79 -12.47 5.13 5.39
CA ILE A 79 -12.80 6.00 4.26
C ILE A 79 -14.23 6.54 4.35
N LEU A 80 -15.17 5.74 4.82
CA LEU A 80 -16.58 6.15 4.99
C LEU A 80 -16.82 7.20 6.10
N GLN A 81 -15.80 7.55 6.89
CA GLN A 81 -15.87 8.70 7.81
C GLN A 81 -15.70 10.03 7.07
N TYR A 82 -15.10 10.01 5.88
CA TYR A 82 -14.80 11.20 5.08
C TYR A 82 -15.63 11.28 3.81
N LEU A 83 -16.02 10.12 3.25
CA LEU A 83 -16.82 10.03 2.03
C LEU A 83 -18.19 9.42 2.33
N GLN A 84 -19.24 10.05 1.80
CA GLN A 84 -20.58 9.47 1.86
C GLN A 84 -20.65 8.19 1.00
N PRO A 85 -21.29 7.12 1.50
CA PRO A 85 -21.53 5.91 0.70
C PRO A 85 -22.28 6.24 -0.58
N ARG A 86 -21.80 5.71 -1.71
CA ARG A 86 -22.48 5.79 -3.01
C ARG A 86 -22.72 4.36 -3.50
N PRO A 87 -23.84 3.73 -3.11
CA PRO A 87 -24.05 2.34 -3.45
C PRO A 87 -24.16 2.15 -4.96
N GLY A 88 -23.63 1.03 -5.44
CA GLY A 88 -23.59 0.65 -6.85
C GLY A 88 -23.62 -0.88 -6.99
N GLN A 89 -23.59 -1.37 -8.22
CA GLN A 89 -23.71 -2.79 -8.53
C GLN A 89 -22.37 -3.41 -8.93
N PHE A 90 -22.20 -4.69 -8.61
CA PHE A 90 -21.20 -5.53 -9.24
C PHE A 90 -21.78 -6.10 -10.52
N ILE A 91 -21.13 -5.85 -11.64
CA ILE A 91 -21.58 -6.28 -12.96
C ILE A 91 -20.50 -7.21 -13.54
N SER A 92 -20.90 -8.41 -13.94
CA SER A 92 -20.02 -9.34 -14.65
C SER A 92 -19.66 -8.78 -16.03
N ILE A 93 -18.36 -8.78 -16.36
CA ILE A 93 -17.92 -8.37 -17.71
C ILE A 93 -18.29 -9.37 -18.81
N GLU A 94 -18.56 -10.63 -18.46
CA GLU A 94 -18.77 -11.70 -19.44
C GLU A 94 -20.18 -11.66 -20.04
N ASP A 95 -21.18 -11.43 -19.20
CA ASP A 95 -22.60 -11.54 -19.54
C ASP A 95 -23.43 -10.31 -19.11
N GLY A 96 -22.83 -9.34 -18.41
CA GLY A 96 -23.52 -8.15 -17.90
C GLY A 96 -24.43 -8.44 -16.71
N THR A 97 -24.37 -9.64 -16.12
CA THR A 97 -25.25 -10.01 -15.00
C THR A 97 -24.88 -9.23 -13.74
N VAL A 98 -25.90 -8.76 -13.02
CA VAL A 98 -25.71 -8.14 -11.70
C VAL A 98 -25.45 -9.23 -10.67
N LEU A 99 -24.23 -9.24 -10.12
CA LEU A 99 -23.78 -10.25 -9.16
C LEU A 99 -24.01 -9.83 -7.70
N GLY A 100 -24.22 -8.54 -7.45
CA GLY A 100 -24.45 -8.02 -6.10
C GLY A 100 -24.35 -6.51 -6.01
N THR A 101 -24.28 -5.99 -4.78
CA THR A 101 -24.16 -4.55 -4.51
C THR A 101 -22.97 -4.24 -3.63
N HIS A 102 -22.50 -2.99 -3.69
CA HIS A 102 -21.44 -2.46 -2.84
C HIS A 102 -21.78 -1.05 -2.34
N ARG A 103 -20.94 -0.49 -1.46
CA ARG A 103 -21.18 0.79 -0.78
C ARG A 103 -20.51 2.00 -1.43
N GLY A 104 -19.86 1.81 -2.58
CA GLY A 104 -19.01 2.82 -3.23
C GLY A 104 -17.94 2.20 -4.10
N TRP A 105 -17.81 2.66 -5.35
CA TRP A 105 -16.78 2.19 -6.28
C TRP A 105 -15.36 2.55 -5.82
N PHE A 106 -15.22 3.64 -5.07
CA PHE A 106 -13.95 4.12 -4.50
C PHE A 106 -13.36 3.20 -3.42
N LEU A 107 -14.13 2.21 -2.94
CA LEU A 107 -13.66 1.21 -1.97
C LEU A 107 -12.87 0.07 -2.63
N TYR A 108 -12.82 0.04 -3.96
CA TYR A 108 -12.26 -1.06 -4.73
C TYR A 108 -11.08 -0.61 -5.58
N THR A 109 -10.08 -1.49 -5.68
CA THR A 109 -8.90 -1.33 -6.52
C THR A 109 -8.93 -2.32 -7.67
N LEU A 110 -8.45 -1.93 -8.85
CA LEU A 110 -8.34 -2.84 -9.99
C LEU A 110 -7.47 -4.06 -9.61
N GLY A 111 -7.88 -5.24 -10.03
CA GLY A 111 -7.26 -6.52 -9.66
C GLY A 111 -7.57 -7.01 -8.23
N GLN A 112 -8.32 -6.25 -7.42
CA GLN A 112 -8.74 -6.70 -6.10
C GLN A 112 -9.80 -7.80 -6.23
N ARG A 113 -9.67 -8.87 -5.44
CA ARG A 113 -10.75 -9.86 -5.30
C ARG A 113 -12.01 -9.22 -4.71
N ALA A 114 -13.10 -9.22 -5.47
CA ALA A 114 -14.41 -8.80 -5.02
C ALA A 114 -15.03 -9.93 -4.18
N LYS A 115 -15.21 -9.69 -2.88
CA LYS A 115 -15.83 -10.66 -1.96
C LYS A 115 -17.36 -10.53 -2.04
N ILE A 116 -17.92 -10.99 -3.15
CA ILE A 116 -19.37 -11.01 -3.39
C ILE A 116 -19.94 -12.27 -2.72
N GLY A 117 -20.97 -12.11 -1.89
CA GLY A 117 -21.59 -13.23 -1.18
C GLY A 117 -22.34 -14.16 -2.13
N GLY A 118 -22.34 -15.47 -1.86
CA GLY A 118 -23.13 -16.46 -2.61
C GLY A 118 -22.48 -17.00 -3.89
N LEU A 119 -21.35 -16.43 -4.34
CA LEU A 119 -20.62 -16.93 -5.49
C LEU A 119 -19.59 -17.98 -5.07
N ARG A 120 -19.52 -19.08 -5.82
CA ARG A 120 -18.53 -20.15 -5.60
C ARG A 120 -17.14 -19.75 -6.07
N GLU A 121 -17.08 -18.99 -7.17
CA GLU A 121 -15.84 -18.62 -7.83
C GLU A 121 -15.33 -17.25 -7.38
N PRO A 122 -14.02 -17.03 -7.39
CA PRO A 122 -13.44 -15.74 -7.05
C PRO A 122 -13.58 -14.75 -8.22
N TRP A 123 -14.26 -13.63 -7.97
CA TRP A 123 -14.38 -12.51 -8.91
C TRP A 123 -13.37 -11.42 -8.59
N TYR A 124 -12.90 -10.69 -9.61
CA TYR A 124 -11.84 -9.68 -9.47
C TYR A 124 -12.24 -8.40 -10.17
N VAL A 125 -11.98 -7.26 -9.55
CA VAL A 125 -12.36 -5.95 -10.11
C VAL A 125 -11.56 -5.66 -11.37
N VAL A 126 -12.23 -5.58 -12.51
CA VAL A 126 -11.62 -5.32 -13.83
C VAL A 126 -11.73 -3.84 -14.19
N GLU A 127 -12.85 -3.21 -13.90
CA GLU A 127 -13.13 -1.81 -14.25
C GLU A 127 -14.04 -1.15 -13.20
N LYS A 128 -14.02 0.19 -13.16
CA LYS A 128 -14.88 1.00 -12.29
C LYS A 128 -15.48 2.15 -13.08
N ASP A 129 -16.80 2.25 -13.11
CA ASP A 129 -17.51 3.38 -13.70
C ASP A 129 -17.85 4.39 -12.61
N GLY A 130 -17.12 5.51 -12.58
CA GLY A 130 -17.34 6.57 -11.61
C GLY A 130 -18.60 7.40 -11.87
N ALA A 131 -19.17 7.37 -13.08
CA ALA A 131 -20.35 8.13 -13.46
C ALA A 131 -21.64 7.40 -13.05
N LYS A 132 -21.71 6.09 -13.33
CA LYS A 132 -22.84 5.23 -12.89
C LYS A 132 -22.67 4.75 -11.45
N GLY A 133 -21.43 4.61 -11.00
CA GLY A 133 -21.08 4.09 -9.68
C GLY A 133 -20.90 2.57 -9.62
N ASP A 134 -20.93 1.90 -10.77
CA ASP A 134 -20.82 0.44 -10.89
C ASP A 134 -19.37 -0.04 -10.89
N VAL A 135 -19.18 -1.27 -10.44
CA VAL A 135 -17.89 -1.97 -10.43
C VAL A 135 -18.00 -3.21 -11.29
N PHE A 136 -17.18 -3.28 -12.33
CA PHE A 136 -17.11 -4.43 -13.21
C PHE A 136 -16.14 -5.45 -12.65
N VAL A 137 -16.58 -6.70 -12.61
CA VAL A 137 -15.84 -7.84 -12.07
C VAL A 137 -15.75 -8.99 -13.05
#